data_AF-A0A976DW14-F1
#
_entry.id   AF-A0A976DW14-F1
#
_cell.length_a   1.000
_cell.length_b   1.000
_cell.length_c   1.000
_cell.angle_alpha   90.00
_cell.angle_beta   90.00
_cell.angle_gamma   90.00
#
_symmetry.space_group_name_H-M   'P 1'
#
loop_
_entity.id
_entity.type
_entity.pdbx_description
1 polymer ?
#
loop_
_entity_poly.entity_id
_entity_poly.type
_entity_poly.pdbx_seq_one_letter_code
_entity_poly.pdbx_strand_id
1 'polypeptide(L)' 'MSAYKLRLRRQYLLARAYRRGGQLKSVANRMSGLRAQPILLFSTMRNERVRLPYFLDYYRKLGVDHFLIVDNASTDG' A
#
# COMPACT_ATOMS: atom_id res chain seq x y z
N MET A 1 -3.98 34.21 -1.53
CA MET A 1 -3.02 33.10 -1.74
C MET A 1 -3.01 32.72 -3.22
N SER A 2 -1.95 33.01 -3.97
CA SER A 2 -1.91 32.88 -5.45
C SER A 2 -1.92 31.42 -5.92
N ALA A 3 -2.84 31.08 -6.85
CA ALA A 3 -3.05 29.75 -7.44
C ALA A 3 -1.75 29.11 -8.00
N TYR A 4 -0.79 29.93 -8.41
CA TYR A 4 0.51 29.49 -8.90
C TYR A 4 1.34 28.74 -7.84
N LYS A 5 1.29 29.17 -6.57
CA LYS A 5 1.99 28.50 -5.46
C LYS A 5 1.44 27.08 -5.21
N LEU A 6 0.12 26.90 -5.35
CA LEU A 6 -0.53 25.60 -5.17
C LEU A 6 -0.16 24.62 -6.29
N ARG A 7 -0.04 25.11 -7.54
CA ARG A 7 0.39 24.31 -8.69
C ARG A 7 1.84 23.81 -8.54
N LEU A 8 2.75 24.68 -8.11
CA LEU A 8 4.13 24.28 -7.82
C LEU A 8 4.21 23.26 -6.68
N ARG A 9 3.43 23.46 -5.61
CA ARG A 9 3.37 22.51 -4.49
C ARG A 9 2.85 21.14 -4.92
N ARG A 10 1.83 21.09 -5.79
CA ARG A 10 1.34 19.83 -6.38
C ARG A 10 2.44 19.12 -7.17
N GLN A 11 3.14 19.83 -8.06
CA GLN A 11 4.21 19.21 -8.84
C GLN A 11 5.36 18.71 -7.96
N TYR A 12 5.75 19.46 -6.93
CA TYR A 12 6.73 19.01 -5.95
C TYR A 12 6.28 17.72 -5.24
N LEU A 13 5.03 17.66 -4.77
CA LEU A 13 4.50 16.48 -4.07
C LEU A 13 4.44 15.26 -4.99
N LEU A 14 4.03 15.42 -6.24
CA LEU A 14 4.04 14.35 -7.24
C LEU A 14 5.47 13.87 -7.55
N ALA A 15 6.41 14.80 -7.75
CA ALA A 15 7.81 14.46 -7.99
C ALA A 15 8.45 13.77 -6.78
N ARG A 16 8.05 14.16 -5.55
CA ARG A 16 8.47 13.51 -4.31
C ARG A 16 7.89 12.11 -4.19
N ALA A 17 6.60 11.93 -4.49
CA ALA A 17 5.94 10.62 -4.49
C ALA A 17 6.60 9.69 -5.51
N TYR A 18 6.88 10.17 -6.72
CA TYR A 18 7.57 9.39 -7.76
C TYR A 18 8.99 9.00 -7.32
N ARG A 19 9.77 9.96 -6.78
CA ARG A 19 11.13 9.68 -6.26
C ARG A 19 11.15 8.71 -5.08
N ARG A 20 10.13 8.72 -4.22
CA ARG A 20 10.04 7.83 -3.05
C ARG A 20 9.35 6.50 -3.36
N GLY A 21 8.62 6.38 -4.48
CA GLY A 21 7.92 5.16 -4.88
C GLY A 21 8.86 3.97 -5.13
N GLY A 22 10.10 4.24 -5.59
CA GLY A 22 11.12 3.19 -5.78
C GLY A 22 11.70 2.60 -4.48
N GLN A 23 11.35 3.14 -3.31
CA GLN A 23 11.78 2.59 -2.02
C GLN A 23 10.91 1.41 -1.57
N LEU A 24 9.77 1.18 -2.22
CA LEU A 24 8.90 0.05 -1.96
C LEU A 24 9.50 -1.21 -2.60
N LYS A 25 10.09 -2.08 -1.77
CA LYS A 25 10.51 -3.42 -2.21
C LYS A 25 9.31 -4.35 -2.15
N SER A 26 8.99 -4.99 -3.28
CA SER A 26 8.02 -6.08 -3.29
C SER A 26 8.63 -7.28 -2.55
N VAL A 27 8.08 -7.60 -1.36
CA VAL A 27 8.54 -8.74 -0.55
C VAL A 27 7.98 -10.06 -1.09
N ALA A 28 6.76 -10.04 -1.64
CA ALA A 28 6.15 -11.19 -2.28
C ALA A 28 5.21 -10.74 -3.39
N ASN A 29 5.51 -11.12 -4.63
CA ASN A 29 4.64 -10.90 -5.78
C ASN A 29 3.99 -12.23 -6.15
N ARG A 30 2.68 -12.37 -5.87
CA ARG A 30 1.87 -13.55 -6.21
C ARG A 30 0.80 -13.26 -7.27
N MET A 31 0.96 -12.15 -8.01
CA MET A 31 -0.05 -11.68 -8.97
C MET A 31 -0.22 -12.60 -10.20
N SER A 32 0.68 -13.55 -10.42
CA SER A 32 0.67 -14.45 -11.59
C SER A 32 -0.46 -15.47 -11.60
N GLY A 33 -1.18 -15.66 -10.49
CA GLY A 33 -2.28 -16.64 -10.35
C GLY A 33 -3.66 -16.02 -10.18
N LEU A 34 -3.83 -14.72 -10.44
CA LEU A 34 -5.08 -14.00 -10.20
C LEU A 34 -6.19 -14.42 -11.18
N ARG A 35 -7.42 -14.51 -10.65
CA ARG A 35 -8.64 -14.62 -11.48
C ARG A 35 -8.81 -13.37 -12.35
N ALA A 36 -9.60 -13.47 -13.41
CA ALA A 36 -9.80 -12.40 -14.39
C ALA A 36 -10.30 -11.05 -13.79
N GLN A 37 -10.93 -11.07 -12.62
CA GLN A 37 -11.41 -9.87 -11.91
C GLN A 37 -11.14 -10.02 -10.40
N PRO A 38 -9.90 -9.85 -9.95
CA PRO A 38 -9.55 -10.13 -8.56
C PRO A 38 -9.90 -8.93 -7.67
N ILE A 39 -10.39 -9.21 -6.46
CA ILE A 39 -10.57 -8.16 -5.45
C ILE A 39 -9.23 -7.93 -4.75
N LEU A 40 -8.63 -6.78 -5.02
CA LEU A 40 -7.38 -6.33 -4.41
C LEU A 40 -7.69 -5.47 -3.18
N LEU A 41 -7.15 -5.85 -2.02
CA LEU A 41 -7.19 -5.04 -0.82
C LEU A 41 -5.84 -4.37 -0.60
N PHE A 42 -5.87 -3.04 -0.51
CA PHE A 42 -4.70 -2.22 -0.18
C PHE A 42 -4.80 -1.76 1.28
N SER A 43 -3.79 -2.05 2.09
CA SER A 43 -3.76 -1.65 3.50
C SER A 43 -2.35 -1.30 3.95
N THR A 44 -2.25 -0.29 4.81
CA THR A 44 -1.01 0.08 5.49
C THR A 44 -1.05 -0.51 6.89
N MET A 45 -0.05 -1.30 7.26
CA MET A 45 0.02 -1.92 8.60
C MET A 45 1.25 -1.42 9.34
N ARG A 46 1.10 -1.17 10.64
CA ARG A 46 2.19 -0.74 11.53
C ARG A 46 2.06 -1.49 12.86
N ASN A 47 3.07 -2.28 13.23
CA ASN A 47 3.16 -2.99 14.52
C ASN A 47 1.96 -3.90 14.89
N GLU A 48 1.16 -4.36 13.92
CA GLU A 48 -0.05 -5.16 14.14
C GLU A 48 0.12 -6.67 13.84
N ARG A 49 1.35 -7.20 13.95
CA ARG A 49 1.68 -8.59 13.56
C ARG A 49 0.77 -9.64 14.21
N VAL A 50 0.31 -9.40 15.45
CA VAL A 50 -0.59 -10.30 16.19
C VAL A 50 -2.03 -10.29 15.64
N ARG A 51 -2.49 -9.16 15.07
CA ARG A 51 -3.83 -9.04 14.48
C ARG A 51 -3.88 -9.43 13.01
N LEU A 52 -2.73 -9.52 12.35
CA LEU A 52 -2.59 -9.90 10.94
C LEU A 52 -3.39 -11.16 10.55
N PRO A 53 -3.37 -12.27 11.32
CA PRO A 53 -4.07 -13.48 10.92
C PRO A 53 -5.60 -13.28 10.88
N TYR A 54 -6.16 -12.58 11.86
CA TYR A 54 -7.59 -12.28 11.92
C TYR A 54 -8.01 -11.32 10.81
N PHE A 55 -7.19 -10.30 10.54
CA PHE A 55 -7.44 -9.36 9.45
C PHE A 55 -7.51 -10.09 8.10
N LEU A 56 -6.53 -10.94 7.82
CA LEU A 56 -6.48 -11.69 6.57
C LEU A 56 -7.66 -12.67 6.45
N ASP A 57 -8.01 -13.37 7.52
CA ASP A 57 -9.15 -14.31 7.53
C ASP A 57 -10.48 -13.59 7.29
N TYR A 58 -10.70 -12.45 7.95
CA TYR A 58 -11.91 -11.64 7.79
C TYR A 58 -12.09 -11.17 6.34
N TYR A 59 -11.05 -10.62 5.73
CA TYR A 59 -11.15 -10.12 4.36
C TYR A 59 -11.16 -11.22 3.30
N ARG A 60 -10.52 -12.37 3.56
CA ARG A 60 -10.67 -13.56 2.71
C ARG A 60 -12.11 -14.07 2.70
N LYS A 61 -12.81 -14.06 3.83
CA LYS A 61 -14.24 -14.41 3.91
C LYS A 61 -15.13 -13.44 3.15
N LEU A 62 -14.73 -12.18 3.06
CA LEU A 62 -15.38 -11.15 2.23
C LEU A 62 -15.10 -11.29 0.73
N GLY A 63 -14.23 -12.22 0.32
CA GLY A 63 -13.90 -12.46 -1.10
C GLY A 63 -12.69 -11.68 -1.61
N VAL A 64 -11.85 -11.13 -0.73
CA VAL A 64 -10.58 -10.51 -1.15
C VAL A 64 -9.60 -11.59 -1.60
N ASP A 65 -9.14 -11.49 -2.85
CA ASP A 65 -8.21 -12.44 -3.45
C ASP A 65 -6.75 -12.11 -3.11
N HIS A 66 -6.41 -10.82 -3.05
CA HIS A 66 -5.03 -10.37 -2.93
C HIS A 66 -4.86 -9.18 -2.01
N PHE A 67 -3.76 -9.20 -1.26
CA PHE A 67 -3.44 -8.22 -0.23
C PHE A 67 -2.16 -7.48 -0.62
N LEU A 68 -2.30 -6.18 -0.84
CA LEU A 68 -1.20 -5.23 -1.00
C LEU A 68 -1.00 -4.56 0.35
N ILE A 69 -0.13 -5.14 1.17
CA ILE A 69 0.21 -4.59 2.48
C ILE A 69 1.47 -3.76 2.35
N VAL A 70 1.35 -2.47 2.64
CA VAL A 70 2.51 -1.58 2.76
C VAL A 70 2.93 -1.54 4.22
N ASP A 71 4.02 -2.23 4.51
CA ASP A 71 4.74 -2.06 5.77
C ASP A 71 5.68 -0.85 5.63
N ASN A 72 5.58 0.09 6.55
CA ASN A 72 6.28 1.37 6.48
C ASN A 72 7.57 1.37 7.31
N ALA A 73 8.17 0.19 7.54
CA ALA A 73 9.44 0.00 8.24
C ALA A 73 9.57 0.95 9.44
N SER A 74 8.59 0.86 10.36
CA SER A 74 8.62 1.58 11.62
C SER A 74 9.91 1.21 12.34
N THR A 75 10.79 2.20 12.54
CA THR A 75 12.04 2.10 13.32
C THR A 75 11.75 1.98 14.81
N ASP A 76 10.97 0.99 15.21
CA ASP A 76 10.87 0.55 16.60
C ASP A 76 11.32 -0.91 16.67
N GLY A 77 12.65 -1.08 16.69
CA GLY A 77 13.37 -2.32 17.01
C GLY A 77 13.57 -3.30 15.87
#